data_AF-A0A150WI40-F1
#
_entry.id   AF-A0A150WI40-F1
#
_cell.length_a   1.000
_cell.length_b   1.000
_cell.length_c   1.000
_cell.angle_alpha   90.00
_cell.angle_beta   90.00
_cell.angle_gamma   90.00
#
_symmetry.space_group_name_H-M   'P 1'
#
loop_
_entity.id
_entity.type
_entity.pdbx_description
1 polymer ?
#
loop_
_entity_poly.entity_id
_entity_poly.type
_entity_poly.pdbx_seq_one_letter_code
_entity_poly.pdbx_strand_id
1 'polypeptide(L)'
;MIAYLTTEQFLPELLEELKNVRSVHGSLVLTDGPLQHSVWAQNIWLNPEIISFESISQAAKALKGLGKLWVPYTFDNHRRAQLIQELLPKVKPRVVDFLGELPEDNLGAWTLIDKNTLLASSKTNSPFPLGEVQFNEDKKNPPSRAYLKLWELFTVYGIVPKEGQRVVDFGSCPGGWTWVLQQIGCEVVSIDRAPLEPHIAKLPRIHFMKTNAFTVKPEDIGAIDWFFSDIICYPEKLLELVQMWQSSGLCSNFVCTIKFQGKTDFATLKKFQSLENARVQHLHHNKHEVTVWIKTSSP
;
A
#
# COMPACT_ATOMS: atom_id res chain seq x y z
N MET A 1 9.82 -11.85 -18.95
CA MET A 1 8.67 -10.93 -18.94
C MET A 1 8.21 -10.75 -17.51
N ILE A 2 7.68 -9.58 -17.15
CA ILE A 2 7.02 -9.29 -15.88
C ILE A 2 5.79 -8.44 -16.19
N ALA A 3 4.64 -8.74 -15.57
CA ALA A 3 3.45 -7.92 -15.71
C ALA A 3 3.17 -7.14 -14.41
N TYR A 4 2.81 -5.87 -14.54
CA TYR A 4 2.51 -4.96 -13.44
C TYR A 4 1.07 -4.51 -13.57
N LEU A 5 0.25 -4.85 -12.60
CA LEU A 5 -1.14 -4.43 -12.50
C LEU A 5 -1.23 -3.23 -11.58
N THR A 6 -2.01 -2.23 -11.99
CA THR A 6 -2.42 -1.11 -11.15
C THR A 6 -3.91 -0.82 -11.34
N THR A 7 -4.44 0.17 -10.64
CA THR A 7 -5.79 0.68 -10.91
C THR A 7 -5.78 1.60 -12.12
N GLU A 8 -6.90 1.69 -12.84
CA GLU A 8 -6.98 2.50 -14.07
C GLU A 8 -6.51 3.94 -13.89
N GLN A 9 -6.81 4.53 -12.72
CA GLN A 9 -6.39 5.89 -12.37
C GLN A 9 -4.86 6.09 -12.37
N PHE A 10 -4.09 5.07 -11.98
CA PHE A 10 -2.63 5.16 -11.80
C PHE A 10 -1.84 4.49 -12.92
N LEU A 11 -2.50 4.11 -14.02
CA LEU A 11 -1.83 3.62 -15.22
C LEU A 11 -0.81 4.63 -15.78
N PRO A 12 -1.08 5.95 -15.84
CA PRO A 12 -0.09 6.92 -16.30
C PRO A 12 1.17 6.92 -15.44
N GLU A 13 1.02 6.86 -14.11
CA GLU A 13 2.16 6.83 -13.19
C GLU A 13 2.96 5.53 -13.31
N LEU A 14 2.29 4.39 -13.46
CA LEU A 14 2.97 3.11 -13.69
C LEU A 14 3.77 3.11 -15.01
N LEU A 15 3.21 3.69 -16.09
CA LEU A 15 3.89 3.79 -17.38
C LEU A 15 5.11 4.73 -17.33
N GLU A 16 5.06 5.80 -16.53
CA GLU A 16 6.21 6.69 -16.31
C GLU A 16 7.36 5.97 -15.58
N GLU A 17 7.07 5.02 -14.68
CA GLU A 17 8.09 4.25 -13.96
C GLU A 17 8.74 3.14 -14.80
N LEU A 18 7.94 2.45 -15.60
CA LEU A 18 8.36 1.21 -16.25
C LEU A 18 9.13 1.46 -17.55
N LYS A 19 10.24 0.74 -17.71
CA LYS A 19 11.01 0.68 -18.96
C LYS A 19 10.68 -0.58 -19.74
N ASN A 20 10.99 -0.59 -21.03
CA ASN A 20 10.82 -1.75 -21.93
C ASN A 20 9.40 -2.33 -21.92
N VAL A 21 8.40 -1.44 -21.98
CA VAL A 21 6.99 -1.83 -22.08
C VAL A 21 6.77 -2.57 -23.40
N ARG A 22 6.30 -3.81 -23.30
CA ARG A 22 5.98 -4.69 -24.43
C ARG A 22 4.56 -4.49 -24.92
N SER A 23 3.61 -4.46 -23.98
CA SER A 23 2.19 -4.28 -24.27
C SER A 23 1.44 -3.81 -23.03
N VAL A 24 0.25 -3.24 -23.25
CA VAL A 24 -0.66 -2.76 -22.20
C VAL A 24 -2.04 -3.38 -22.45
N HIS A 25 -2.60 -3.99 -21.42
CA HIS A 25 -3.88 -4.71 -21.46
C HIS A 25 -4.78 -4.18 -20.34
N GLY A 26 -5.59 -3.17 -20.65
CA GLY A 26 -6.24 -2.36 -19.62
C GLY A 26 -5.20 -1.67 -18.74
N SER A 27 -5.19 -1.98 -17.45
CA SER A 27 -4.25 -1.48 -16.43
C SER A 27 -3.13 -2.48 -16.11
N LEU A 28 -3.00 -3.55 -16.90
CA LEU A 28 -1.91 -4.51 -16.80
C LEU A 28 -0.83 -4.20 -17.84
N VAL A 29 0.35 -3.80 -17.37
CA VAL A 29 1.51 -3.44 -18.21
C VAL A 29 2.48 -4.60 -18.25
N LEU A 30 2.73 -5.17 -19.43
CA LEU A 30 3.71 -6.23 -19.65
C LEU A 30 5.05 -5.62 -20.08
N THR A 31 6.15 -6.03 -19.45
CA THR A 31 7.51 -5.57 -19.78
C THR A 31 8.42 -6.73 -20.13
N ASP A 32 9.41 -6.46 -20.99
CA ASP A 32 10.53 -7.35 -21.24
C ASP A 32 11.71 -7.02 -20.31
N GLY A 33 12.50 -8.05 -19.96
CA GLY A 33 13.62 -7.92 -19.04
C GLY A 33 13.31 -8.30 -17.59
N PRO A 34 14.16 -7.88 -16.64
CA PRO A 34 14.07 -8.26 -15.22
C PRO A 34 12.96 -7.50 -14.48
N LEU A 35 12.68 -7.95 -13.25
CA LEU A 35 11.81 -7.23 -12.31
C LEU A 35 12.34 -5.81 -12.06
N GLN A 36 11.45 -4.83 -12.19
CA GLN A 36 11.68 -3.42 -11.95
C GLN A 36 10.99 -3.03 -10.65
N HIS A 37 11.60 -2.11 -9.90
CA HIS A 37 10.94 -1.49 -8.76
C HIS A 37 9.83 -0.56 -9.28
N SER A 38 8.63 -0.66 -8.71
CA SER A 38 7.51 0.22 -9.02
C SER A 38 6.79 0.60 -7.74
N VAL A 39 6.52 1.91 -7.58
CA VAL A 39 5.70 2.42 -6.48
C VAL A 39 4.22 2.19 -6.78
N TRP A 40 3.82 2.31 -8.04
CA TRP A 40 2.42 2.34 -8.46
C TRP A 40 1.84 0.98 -8.88
N ALA A 41 2.66 -0.08 -8.94
CA ALA A 41 2.18 -1.43 -9.15
C ALA A 41 1.49 -1.97 -7.88
N GLN A 42 0.19 -2.26 -8.00
CA GLN A 42 -0.62 -2.90 -6.97
C GLN A 42 -0.35 -4.41 -6.88
N ASN A 43 -0.12 -5.06 -8.02
CA ASN A 43 0.20 -6.48 -8.09
C ASN A 43 1.18 -6.76 -9.23
N ILE A 44 2.18 -7.59 -8.97
CA ILE A 44 3.23 -7.92 -9.93
C ILE A 44 3.18 -9.43 -10.21
N TRP A 45 3.01 -9.77 -11.48
CA TRP A 45 2.94 -11.14 -11.99
C TRP A 45 4.33 -11.58 -12.42
N LEU A 46 4.86 -12.58 -11.73
CA LEU A 46 6.21 -13.10 -11.96
C LEU A 46 6.15 -14.23 -12.99
N ASN A 47 7.06 -14.20 -13.97
CA ASN A 47 7.14 -15.22 -15.03
C ASN A 47 5.79 -15.50 -15.72
N PRO A 48 5.07 -14.48 -16.23
CA PRO A 48 3.80 -14.71 -16.89
C PRO A 48 3.99 -15.47 -18.21
N GLU A 49 3.05 -16.36 -18.51
CA GLU A 49 2.98 -17.19 -19.71
C GLU A 49 1.80 -16.75 -20.59
N ILE A 50 2.04 -16.67 -21.90
CA ILE A 50 1.01 -16.41 -22.91
C ILE A 50 0.59 -17.75 -23.49
N ILE A 51 -0.71 -18.06 -23.44
CA ILE A 51 -1.24 -19.37 -23.82
C ILE A 51 -2.40 -19.18 -24.79
N SER A 52 -2.29 -19.77 -25.97
CA SER A 52 -3.39 -19.86 -26.93
C SER A 52 -4.31 -21.05 -26.63
N PHE A 53 -5.61 -20.87 -26.86
CA PHE A 53 -6.63 -21.89 -26.63
C PHE A 53 -7.83 -21.70 -27.56
N GLU A 54 -8.56 -22.79 -27.84
CA GLU A 54 -9.71 -22.78 -28.74
C GLU A 54 -11.05 -22.78 -27.97
N SER A 55 -11.06 -23.34 -26.75
CA SER A 55 -12.27 -23.47 -25.92
C SER A 55 -12.04 -23.06 -24.47
N ILE A 56 -13.12 -22.67 -23.77
CA ILE A 56 -13.06 -22.33 -22.33
C ILE A 56 -12.54 -23.49 -21.47
N SER A 57 -12.83 -24.73 -21.86
CA SER A 57 -12.34 -25.94 -21.18
C SER A 57 -10.83 -26.11 -21.35
N GLN A 58 -10.29 -25.79 -22.52
CA GLN A 58 -8.85 -25.84 -22.77
C GLN A 58 -8.11 -24.75 -21.97
N ALA A 59 -8.64 -23.53 -21.92
CA ALA A 59 -8.09 -22.45 -21.08
C ALA A 59 -8.06 -22.86 -19.60
N ALA A 60 -9.18 -23.38 -19.07
CA ALA A 60 -9.26 -23.84 -17.69
C ALA A 60 -8.28 -24.99 -17.40
N LYS A 61 -8.09 -25.92 -18.35
CA LYS A 61 -7.12 -27.01 -18.24
C LYS A 61 -5.68 -26.47 -18.19
N ALA A 62 -5.35 -25.48 -19.02
CA ALA A 62 -4.03 -24.85 -19.02
C ALA A 62 -3.72 -24.18 -17.67
N LEU A 63 -4.64 -23.37 -17.16
CA LEU A 63 -4.50 -22.71 -15.85
C LEU A 63 -4.32 -23.74 -14.71
N LYS A 64 -5.14 -24.79 -14.68
CA LYS A 64 -5.00 -25.89 -13.69
C LYS A 64 -3.66 -26.62 -13.78
N GLY A 65 -3.05 -26.68 -14.97
CA GLY A 65 -1.72 -27.24 -15.16
C GLY A 65 -0.59 -26.36 -14.59
N LEU A 66 -0.80 -25.05 -14.54
CA LEU A 66 0.18 -24.08 -14.05
C LEU A 66 0.07 -23.78 -12.55
N GLY A 67 -1.13 -23.92 -11.95
CA GLY A 67 -1.37 -23.50 -10.57
C GLY A 67 -2.73 -23.92 -10.02
N LYS A 68 -2.88 -23.83 -8.70
CA LYS A 68 -4.07 -24.31 -7.98
C LYS A 68 -5.21 -23.29 -7.90
N LEU A 69 -4.87 -22.05 -7.54
CA LEU A 69 -5.83 -20.97 -7.29
C LEU A 69 -5.56 -19.81 -8.25
N TRP A 70 -6.63 -19.29 -8.83
CA TRP A 70 -6.55 -18.31 -9.91
C TRP A 70 -7.56 -17.19 -9.70
N VAL A 71 -7.07 -15.96 -9.80
CA VAL A 71 -7.87 -14.74 -9.76
C VAL A 71 -7.85 -14.09 -11.15
N PRO A 72 -9.02 -13.82 -11.76
CA PRO A 72 -9.08 -13.18 -13.06
C PRO A 72 -8.96 -11.66 -12.91
N TYR A 73 -8.07 -11.04 -13.68
CA TYR A 73 -8.14 -9.63 -14.02
C TYR A 73 -8.89 -9.50 -15.35
N THR A 74 -10.00 -8.76 -15.40
CA THR A 74 -10.80 -8.63 -16.63
C THR A 74 -10.93 -7.18 -17.05
N PHE A 75 -10.27 -6.81 -18.15
CA PHE A 75 -10.42 -5.50 -18.81
C PHE A 75 -11.23 -5.60 -20.12
N ASP A 76 -11.39 -6.81 -20.66
CA ASP A 76 -12.20 -7.15 -21.82
C ASP A 76 -12.64 -8.63 -21.73
N ASN A 77 -13.46 -9.10 -22.68
CA ASN A 77 -13.92 -10.48 -22.82
C ASN A 77 -14.59 -11.03 -21.54
N HIS A 78 -15.23 -10.16 -20.76
CA HIS A 78 -15.73 -10.44 -19.41
C HIS A 78 -16.55 -11.73 -19.30
N ARG A 79 -17.50 -11.94 -20.22
CA ARG A 79 -18.35 -13.13 -20.19
C ARG A 79 -17.53 -14.41 -20.41
N ARG A 80 -16.54 -14.39 -21.30
CA ARG A 80 -15.68 -15.55 -21.57
C ARG A 80 -14.74 -15.80 -20.40
N ALA A 81 -14.18 -14.75 -19.81
CA ALA A 81 -13.35 -14.86 -18.62
C ALA A 81 -14.13 -15.47 -17.44
N GLN A 82 -15.37 -15.02 -17.23
CA GLN A 82 -16.28 -15.57 -16.22
C GLN A 82 -16.54 -17.07 -16.46
N LEU A 83 -16.86 -17.48 -17.69
CA LEU A 83 -17.09 -18.88 -18.03
C LEU A 83 -15.86 -19.78 -17.79
N ILE A 84 -14.65 -19.26 -18.04
CA ILE A 84 -13.40 -19.97 -17.69
C ILE A 84 -13.26 -20.06 -16.17
N GLN A 85 -13.50 -18.95 -15.45
CA GLN A 85 -13.40 -18.91 -13.98
C GLN A 85 -14.37 -19.87 -13.29
N GLU A 86 -15.58 -20.06 -13.84
CA GLU A 86 -16.57 -21.03 -13.35
C GLU A 86 -16.04 -22.49 -13.38
N LEU A 87 -15.07 -22.79 -14.25
CA LEU A 87 -14.42 -24.11 -14.34
C LEU A 87 -13.20 -24.25 -13.41
N LEU A 88 -12.75 -23.17 -12.76
CA LEU A 88 -11.60 -23.15 -11.86
C LEU A 88 -12.03 -23.29 -10.38
N PRO A 89 -11.14 -23.74 -9.49
CA PRO A 89 -11.41 -23.72 -8.05
C PRO A 89 -11.77 -22.31 -7.56
N LYS A 90 -12.82 -22.20 -6.74
CA LYS A 90 -13.26 -20.92 -6.17
C LYS A 90 -12.23 -20.42 -5.16
N VAL A 91 -11.78 -19.18 -5.33
CA VAL A 91 -10.98 -18.47 -4.33
C VAL A 91 -11.93 -17.93 -3.26
N LYS A 92 -11.74 -18.32 -1.99
CA LYS A 92 -12.49 -17.76 -0.87
C LYS A 92 -12.11 -16.29 -0.67
N PRO A 93 -13.03 -15.43 -0.21
CA PRO A 93 -12.68 -14.09 0.24
C PRO A 93 -11.51 -14.15 1.23
N ARG A 94 -10.47 -13.35 0.99
CA ARG A 94 -9.29 -13.25 1.85
C ARG A 94 -9.40 -11.97 2.68
N VAL A 95 -10.30 -12.02 3.67
CA VAL A 95 -10.49 -10.94 4.64
C VAL A 95 -9.63 -11.24 5.86
N VAL A 96 -8.80 -10.29 6.27
CA VAL A 96 -7.87 -10.44 7.41
C VAL A 96 -8.24 -9.54 8.57
N ASP A 97 -7.86 -9.96 9.78
CA ASP A 97 -7.93 -9.11 10.96
C ASP A 97 -6.70 -8.19 11.03
N PHE A 98 -6.81 -7.06 11.73
CA PHE A 98 -5.68 -6.17 11.97
C PHE A 98 -4.59 -6.89 12.76
N LEU A 99 -3.35 -6.87 12.26
CA LEU A 99 -2.21 -7.65 12.78
C LEU A 99 -2.42 -9.18 12.78
N GLY A 100 -3.42 -9.66 12.04
CA GLY A 100 -3.66 -11.09 11.86
C GLY A 100 -2.67 -11.75 10.90
N GLU A 101 -2.72 -13.08 10.84
CA GLU A 101 -1.89 -13.86 9.93
C GLU A 101 -2.29 -13.63 8.46
N LEU A 102 -1.28 -13.49 7.59
CA LEU A 102 -1.50 -13.38 6.16
C LEU A 102 -1.74 -14.77 5.54
N PRO A 103 -2.59 -14.89 4.51
CA PRO A 103 -2.76 -16.15 3.80
C PRO A 103 -1.45 -16.67 3.20
N GLU A 104 -1.08 -17.92 3.50
CA GLU A 104 0.18 -18.53 3.02
C GLU A 104 0.12 -19.02 1.56
N ASP A 105 -1.09 -19.34 1.07
CA ASP A 105 -1.29 -19.87 -0.27
C ASP A 105 -1.02 -18.81 -1.35
N ASN A 106 -0.11 -19.11 -2.27
CA ASN A 106 0.14 -18.31 -3.46
C ASN A 106 -1.10 -18.24 -4.37
N LEU A 107 -1.49 -17.03 -4.78
CA LEU A 107 -2.56 -16.79 -5.75
C LEU A 107 -1.98 -16.49 -7.12
N GLY A 108 -2.31 -17.35 -8.08
CA GLY A 108 -2.09 -17.04 -9.49
C GLY A 108 -3.07 -15.97 -9.97
N ALA A 109 -2.63 -15.18 -10.94
CA ALA A 109 -3.45 -14.18 -11.60
C ALA A 109 -3.41 -14.40 -13.11
N TRP A 110 -4.53 -14.13 -13.77
CA TRP A 110 -4.65 -14.33 -15.21
C TRP A 110 -5.60 -13.34 -15.86
N THR A 111 -5.46 -13.12 -17.16
CA THR A 111 -6.36 -12.28 -17.96
C THR A 111 -6.50 -12.83 -19.37
N LEU A 112 -7.55 -12.40 -20.08
CA LEU A 112 -7.70 -12.63 -21.51
C LEU A 112 -7.12 -11.44 -22.27
N ILE A 113 -6.07 -11.67 -23.06
CA ILE A 113 -5.54 -10.65 -23.98
C ILE A 113 -6.51 -10.45 -25.15
N ASP A 114 -7.10 -11.55 -25.62
CA ASP A 114 -8.13 -11.60 -26.64
C ASP A 114 -9.04 -12.82 -26.41
N LYS A 115 -9.91 -13.14 -27.38
CA LYS A 115 -10.88 -14.26 -27.29
C LYS A 115 -10.22 -15.64 -27.15
N ASN A 116 -8.99 -15.82 -27.60
CA ASN A 116 -8.31 -17.11 -27.72
C ASN A 116 -6.89 -17.12 -27.14
N THR A 117 -6.48 -16.03 -26.49
CA THR A 117 -5.16 -15.91 -25.87
C THR A 117 -5.32 -15.42 -24.43
N LEU A 118 -4.75 -16.17 -23.48
CA LEU A 118 -4.67 -15.76 -22.08
C LEU A 118 -3.23 -15.44 -21.69
N LEU A 119 -3.09 -14.53 -20.73
CA LEU A 119 -1.85 -14.27 -20.00
C LEU A 119 -2.05 -14.77 -18.58
N ALA A 120 -1.14 -15.59 -18.05
CA ALA A 120 -1.27 -16.14 -16.71
C ALA A 120 0.07 -16.15 -15.98
N SER A 121 0.05 -15.86 -14.69
CA SER A 121 1.19 -16.09 -13.80
C SER A 121 0.72 -16.88 -12.58
N SER A 122 1.35 -18.01 -12.32
CA SER A 122 1.08 -18.82 -11.13
C SER A 122 1.70 -18.23 -9.87
N LYS A 123 2.51 -17.16 -9.97
CA LYS A 123 3.21 -16.53 -8.84
C LYS A 123 3.13 -15.00 -8.92
N THR A 124 2.43 -14.40 -7.97
CA THR A 124 2.38 -12.94 -7.83
C THR A 124 3.12 -12.47 -6.59
N ASN A 125 3.30 -11.15 -6.43
CA ASN A 125 3.92 -10.55 -5.26
C ASN A 125 2.97 -10.30 -4.08
N SER A 126 1.69 -10.70 -4.19
CA SER A 126 0.69 -10.46 -3.14
C SER A 126 -0.11 -11.72 -2.83
N PRO A 127 -0.38 -12.00 -1.54
CA PRO A 127 -1.30 -13.06 -1.15
C PRO A 127 -2.77 -12.67 -1.33
N PHE A 128 -3.07 -11.42 -1.71
CA PHE A 128 -4.42 -10.93 -1.89
C PHE A 128 -4.84 -10.96 -3.37
N PRO A 129 -6.13 -11.21 -3.67
CA PRO A 129 -6.64 -11.15 -5.04
C PRO A 129 -6.27 -9.83 -5.71
N LEU A 130 -5.45 -9.89 -6.77
CA LEU A 130 -4.97 -8.72 -7.52
C LEU A 130 -4.30 -7.63 -6.65
N GLY A 131 -3.78 -7.98 -5.47
CA GLY A 131 -3.19 -7.03 -4.53
C GLY A 131 -4.21 -6.23 -3.69
N GLU A 132 -5.49 -6.54 -3.74
CA GLU A 132 -6.54 -5.85 -3.00
C GLU A 132 -6.73 -6.45 -1.60
N VAL A 133 -6.09 -5.85 -0.60
CA VAL A 133 -6.26 -6.26 0.80
C VAL A 133 -7.66 -5.89 1.32
N GLN A 134 -8.30 -6.81 2.03
CA GLN A 134 -9.58 -6.57 2.69
C GLN A 134 -9.47 -6.88 4.17
N PHE A 135 -9.98 -5.99 5.00
CA PHE A 135 -9.97 -6.14 6.45
C PHE A 135 -11.37 -6.41 7.01
N ASN A 136 -11.43 -7.12 8.14
CA ASN A 136 -12.59 -7.10 9.02
C ASN A 136 -12.63 -5.75 9.74
N GLU A 137 -13.18 -4.74 9.06
CA GLU A 137 -13.15 -3.34 9.50
C GLU A 137 -13.98 -3.05 10.76
N ASP A 138 -13.42 -2.22 11.65
CA ASP A 138 -14.21 -1.47 12.63
C ASP A 138 -14.82 -0.23 11.96
N LYS A 139 -16.14 -0.25 11.75
CA LYS A 139 -16.88 0.84 11.10
C LYS A 139 -17.50 1.84 12.09
N LYS A 140 -17.23 1.69 13.40
CA LYS A 140 -17.89 2.46 14.45
C LYS A 140 -16.93 3.34 15.26
N ASN A 141 -15.79 2.79 15.66
CA ASN A 141 -14.87 3.48 16.57
C ASN A 141 -13.91 4.48 15.89
N PRO A 142 -13.27 4.16 14.74
CA PRO A 142 -12.33 5.09 14.13
C PRO A 142 -13.05 6.34 13.59
N PRO A 143 -12.48 7.54 13.77
CA PRO A 143 -13.13 8.80 13.40
C PRO A 143 -13.07 9.11 11.89
N SER A 144 -12.23 8.39 11.14
CA SER A 144 -12.10 8.48 9.68
C SER A 144 -11.67 7.14 9.12
N ARG A 145 -11.70 6.92 7.80
CA ARG A 145 -11.17 5.69 7.16
C ARG A 145 -9.65 5.74 6.87
N ALA A 146 -8.96 6.81 7.25
CA ALA A 146 -7.51 6.94 7.02
C ALA A 146 -6.69 5.89 7.82
N TYR A 147 -7.26 5.34 8.90
CA TYR A 147 -6.67 4.28 9.70
C TYR A 147 -6.28 3.03 8.89
N LEU A 148 -7.00 2.76 7.80
CA LEU A 148 -6.78 1.57 6.97
C LEU A 148 -5.39 1.55 6.32
N LYS A 149 -4.77 2.72 6.11
CA LYS A 149 -3.39 2.83 5.63
C LYS A 149 -2.41 2.22 6.63
N LEU A 150 -2.59 2.51 7.93
CA LEU A 150 -1.76 1.91 8.97
C LEU A 150 -2.11 0.43 9.17
N TRP A 151 -3.38 0.04 9.07
CA TRP A 151 -3.75 -1.37 9.12
C TRP A 151 -3.08 -2.18 8.02
N GLU A 152 -3.10 -1.67 6.78
CA GLU A 152 -2.40 -2.28 5.66
C GLU A 152 -0.89 -2.31 5.88
N LEU A 153 -0.28 -1.17 6.22
CA LEU A 153 1.16 -1.09 6.45
C LEU A 153 1.63 -2.06 7.54
N PHE A 154 0.90 -2.13 8.66
CA PHE A 154 1.30 -2.92 9.82
C PHE A 154 1.07 -4.41 9.60
N THR A 155 -0.07 -4.76 8.98
CA THR A 155 -0.44 -6.17 8.77
C THR A 155 0.27 -6.78 7.57
N VAL A 156 0.36 -6.05 6.44
CA VAL A 156 0.93 -6.57 5.19
C VAL A 156 2.45 -6.46 5.16
N TYR A 157 3.02 -5.36 5.68
CA TYR A 157 4.46 -5.09 5.59
C TYR A 157 5.20 -5.25 6.93
N GLY A 158 4.50 -5.50 8.04
CA GLY A 158 5.13 -5.69 9.35
C GLY A 158 5.84 -4.44 9.89
N ILE A 159 5.48 -3.25 9.39
CA ILE A 159 6.08 -1.97 9.79
C ILE A 159 5.27 -1.41 10.96
N VAL A 160 5.36 -2.07 12.11
CA VAL A 160 4.58 -1.74 13.30
C VAL A 160 5.50 -1.29 14.46
N PRO A 161 5.15 -0.23 15.21
CA PRO A 161 5.76 0.06 16.50
C PRO A 161 5.52 -1.05 17.52
N LYS A 162 6.36 -1.10 18.56
CA LYS A 162 6.13 -1.97 19.72
C LYS A 162 5.26 -1.26 20.75
N GLU A 163 4.54 -2.05 21.55
CA GLU A 163 3.82 -1.54 22.72
C GLU A 163 4.75 -0.73 23.64
N GLY A 164 4.24 0.37 24.18
CA GLY A 164 4.98 1.29 25.06
C GLY A 164 5.93 2.25 24.34
N GLN A 165 6.16 2.08 23.03
CA GLN A 165 6.96 3.06 22.27
C GLN A 165 6.26 4.41 22.20
N ARG A 166 7.08 5.47 22.24
CA ARG A 166 6.61 6.84 22.13
C ARG A 166 6.60 7.26 20.67
N VAL A 167 5.45 7.73 20.20
CA VAL A 167 5.23 8.07 18.79
C VAL A 167 4.63 9.46 18.66
N VAL A 168 4.86 10.13 17.54
CA VAL A 168 4.16 11.35 17.19
C VAL A 168 3.24 11.10 16.00
N ASP A 169 2.03 11.67 16.02
CA ASP A 169 1.10 11.72 14.89
C ASP A 169 0.89 13.17 14.47
N PHE A 170 1.58 13.58 13.41
CA PHE A 170 1.49 14.91 12.84
C PHE A 170 0.35 15.00 11.85
N GLY A 171 -0.53 16.01 12.03
CA GLY A 171 -1.76 16.15 11.24
C GLY A 171 -2.83 15.19 11.68
N SER A 172 -2.91 14.96 12.99
CA SER A 172 -3.66 13.85 13.55
C SER A 172 -5.18 14.01 13.46
N CYS A 173 -5.72 15.21 13.17
CA CYS A 173 -7.18 15.40 13.12
C CYS A 173 -7.80 14.60 11.96
N PRO A 174 -8.92 13.86 12.16
CA PRO A 174 -9.73 13.78 13.39
C PRO A 174 -9.33 12.68 14.39
N GLY A 175 -8.26 11.92 14.11
CA GLY A 175 -7.67 10.94 15.02
C GLY A 175 -7.52 9.54 14.45
N GLY A 176 -7.61 9.36 13.13
CA GLY A 176 -7.62 8.03 12.50
C GLY A 176 -6.34 7.23 12.75
N TRP A 177 -5.18 7.86 12.56
CA TRP A 177 -3.88 7.23 12.82
C TRP A 177 -3.57 7.17 14.32
N THR A 178 -3.80 8.26 15.04
CA THR A 178 -3.76 8.32 16.51
C THR A 178 -4.51 7.15 17.16
N TRP A 179 -5.71 6.81 16.68
CA TRP A 179 -6.49 5.68 17.19
C TRP A 179 -5.78 4.34 17.00
N VAL A 180 -5.23 4.06 15.82
CA VAL A 180 -4.48 2.82 15.56
C VAL A 180 -3.24 2.73 16.45
N LEU A 181 -2.48 3.82 16.54
CA LEU A 181 -1.26 3.89 17.35
C LEU A 181 -1.55 3.68 18.83
N GLN A 182 -2.64 4.27 19.34
CA GLN A 182 -3.10 4.05 20.70
C GLN A 182 -3.58 2.60 20.93
N GLN A 183 -4.29 2.01 19.96
CA GLN A 183 -4.80 0.64 20.02
C GLN A 183 -3.67 -0.40 20.13
N ILE A 184 -2.53 -0.17 19.47
CA ILE A 184 -1.34 -1.04 19.58
C ILE A 184 -0.46 -0.72 20.80
N GLY A 185 -0.93 0.14 21.70
CA GLY A 185 -0.29 0.39 23.00
C GLY A 185 0.83 1.45 22.99
N CYS A 186 0.93 2.29 21.96
CA CYS A 186 1.90 3.39 21.96
C CYS A 186 1.51 4.53 22.91
N GLU A 187 2.51 5.31 23.34
CA GLU A 187 2.35 6.65 23.92
C GLU A 187 2.36 7.69 22.80
N VAL A 188 1.19 8.26 22.48
CA VAL A 188 0.97 9.08 21.28
C VAL A 188 0.99 10.56 21.61
N VAL A 189 1.92 11.29 21.02
CA VAL A 189 1.88 12.75 20.93
C VAL A 189 1.13 13.13 19.65
N SER A 190 -0.10 13.59 19.78
CA SER A 190 -0.98 13.93 18.66
C SER A 190 -0.93 15.44 18.41
N ILE A 191 -0.61 15.85 17.18
CA ILE A 191 -0.37 17.27 16.83
C ILE A 191 -1.27 17.69 15.67
N ASP A 192 -2.13 18.66 15.93
CA ASP A 192 -2.95 19.30 14.89
C ASP A 192 -3.43 20.69 15.34
N ARG A 193 -3.85 21.54 14.39
CA ARG A 193 -4.52 22.82 14.67
C ARG A 193 -5.97 22.60 15.09
N ALA A 194 -6.61 21.57 14.53
CA ALA A 194 -7.97 21.18 14.84
C ALA A 194 -7.99 20.12 15.96
N PRO A 195 -9.01 20.11 16.84
CA PRO A 195 -9.10 19.11 17.89
C PRO A 195 -9.32 17.71 17.31
N LEU A 196 -8.83 16.69 18.02
CA LEU A 196 -9.26 15.31 17.83
C LEU A 196 -10.76 15.16 18.10
N GLU A 197 -11.36 14.09 17.57
CA GLU A 197 -12.71 13.69 17.98
C GLU A 197 -12.76 13.44 19.50
N PRO A 198 -13.83 13.86 20.21
CA PRO A 198 -13.85 13.85 21.67
C PRO A 198 -13.66 12.46 22.30
N HIS A 199 -14.13 11.40 21.66
CA HIS A 199 -13.92 10.03 22.18
C HIS A 199 -12.49 9.55 21.97
N ILE A 200 -11.82 9.99 20.90
CA ILE A 200 -10.40 9.70 20.65
C ILE A 200 -9.52 10.47 21.62
N ALA A 201 -9.77 11.77 21.81
CA ALA A 201 -9.03 12.60 22.76
C ALA A 201 -9.07 12.10 24.22
N LYS A 202 -10.09 11.32 24.58
CA LYS A 202 -10.26 10.73 25.92
C LYS A 202 -9.58 9.37 26.10
N LEU A 203 -9.05 8.76 25.04
CA LEU A 203 -8.34 7.49 25.16
C LEU A 203 -7.06 7.69 25.97
N PRO A 204 -6.66 6.69 26.77
CA PRO A 204 -5.41 6.76 27.52
C PRO A 204 -4.21 6.81 26.58
N ARG A 205 -3.08 7.31 27.07
CA ARG A 205 -1.80 7.40 26.33
C ARG A 205 -1.82 8.35 25.14
N ILE A 206 -2.80 9.25 25.06
CA ILE A 206 -2.83 10.32 24.06
C ILE A 206 -2.56 11.65 24.73
N HIS A 207 -1.52 12.33 24.26
CA HIS A 207 -1.21 13.71 24.59
C HIS A 207 -1.47 14.59 23.35
N PHE A 208 -2.56 15.35 23.37
CA PHE A 208 -2.90 16.25 22.25
C PHE A 208 -2.26 17.64 22.43
N MET A 209 -1.52 18.08 21.42
CA MET A 209 -0.92 19.40 21.32
C MET A 209 -1.58 20.18 20.20
N LYS A 210 -2.38 21.20 20.56
CA LYS A 210 -3.07 22.05 19.60
C LYS A 210 -2.12 23.08 18.99
N THR A 211 -1.43 22.72 17.91
CA THR A 211 -0.43 23.59 17.25
C THR A 211 -0.27 23.24 15.77
N ASN A 212 0.49 24.06 15.05
CA ASN A 212 0.85 23.78 13.67
C ASN A 212 1.99 22.75 13.60
N ALA A 213 1.76 21.62 12.94
CA ALA A 213 2.76 20.59 12.71
C ALA A 213 4.11 21.14 12.20
N PHE A 214 4.09 22.07 11.25
CA PHE A 214 5.29 22.62 10.62
C PHE A 214 6.05 23.65 11.48
N THR A 215 5.54 24.01 12.66
CA THR A 215 6.25 24.91 13.60
C THR A 215 6.86 24.15 14.77
N VAL A 216 6.49 22.89 14.97
CA VAL A 216 7.01 22.06 16.06
C VAL A 216 8.39 21.58 15.69
N LYS A 217 9.36 21.82 16.57
CA LYS A 217 10.72 21.33 16.44
C LYS A 217 10.90 20.03 17.21
N PRO A 218 11.87 19.18 16.83
CA PRO A 218 12.19 17.96 17.55
C PRO A 218 12.43 18.19 19.06
N GLU A 219 13.04 19.31 19.46
CA GLU A 219 13.33 19.62 20.87
C GLU A 219 12.07 19.94 21.69
N ASP A 220 11.00 20.40 21.04
CA ASP A 220 9.72 20.68 21.73
C ASP A 220 9.03 19.40 22.20
N ILE A 221 9.29 18.27 21.52
CA ILE A 221 8.73 16.94 21.83
C ILE A 221 9.75 16.08 22.57
N GLY A 222 11.04 16.18 22.25
CA GLY A 222 12.09 15.27 22.70
C GLY A 222 12.11 13.96 21.91
N ALA A 223 12.89 12.99 22.39
CA ALA A 223 13.10 11.72 21.70
C ALA A 223 11.81 10.91 21.52
N ILE A 224 11.63 10.33 20.33
CA ILE A 224 10.52 9.46 19.94
C ILE A 224 11.05 8.25 19.19
N ASP A 225 10.32 7.14 19.28
CA ASP A 225 10.65 5.91 18.54
C ASP A 225 10.19 5.99 17.08
N TRP A 226 9.04 6.64 16.83
CA TRP A 226 8.43 6.75 15.51
C TRP A 226 7.78 8.09 15.24
N PHE A 227 8.00 8.57 14.02
CA PHE A 227 7.32 9.70 13.42
C PHE A 227 6.23 9.23 12.46
N PHE A 228 4.98 9.65 12.68
CA PHE A 228 3.86 9.41 11.78
C PHE A 228 3.32 10.72 11.21
N SER A 229 2.97 10.74 9.92
CA SER A 229 2.23 11.86 9.32
C SER A 229 1.36 11.49 8.12
N ASP A 230 0.08 11.83 8.18
CA ASP A 230 -0.87 11.78 7.05
C ASP A 230 -1.24 13.21 6.56
N ILE A 231 -0.41 14.23 6.86
CA ILE A 231 -0.71 15.64 6.58
C ILE A 231 -0.89 15.90 5.09
N ILE A 232 -1.90 16.72 4.77
CA ILE A 232 -2.03 17.35 3.47
C ILE A 232 -1.07 18.55 3.39
N CYS A 233 0.02 18.37 2.65
CA CYS A 233 0.99 19.42 2.34
C CYS A 233 1.68 19.13 1.01
N TYR A 234 2.50 20.08 0.54
CA TYR A 234 3.38 19.84 -0.61
C TYR A 234 4.44 18.79 -0.26
N PRO A 235 4.75 17.85 -1.19
CA PRO A 235 5.77 16.82 -0.98
C PRO A 235 7.11 17.34 -0.44
N GLU A 236 7.58 18.48 -0.91
CA GLU A 236 8.85 19.08 -0.47
C GLU A 236 8.81 19.53 0.99
N LYS A 237 7.68 20.07 1.45
CA LYS A 237 7.50 20.46 2.85
C LYS A 237 7.50 19.25 3.77
N LEU A 238 6.91 18.14 3.34
CA LEU A 238 6.99 16.88 4.08
C LEU A 238 8.44 16.37 4.13
N LEU A 239 9.17 16.46 3.03
CA LEU A 239 10.56 16.03 2.95
C LEU A 239 11.45 16.85 3.91
N GLU A 240 11.29 18.18 3.90
CA GLU A 240 11.99 19.08 4.84
C GLU A 240 11.71 18.71 6.30
N LEU A 241 10.45 18.41 6.63
CA LEU A 241 10.06 18.00 7.98
C LEU A 241 10.70 16.66 8.37
N VAL A 242 10.65 15.65 7.49
CA VAL A 242 11.30 14.35 7.73
C VAL A 242 12.82 14.52 7.91
N GLN A 243 13.47 15.29 7.06
CA GLN A 243 14.92 15.53 7.14
C GLN A 243 15.33 16.31 8.40
N MET A 244 14.52 17.27 8.84
CA MET A 244 14.73 17.98 10.11
C MET A 244 14.74 17.00 11.29
N TRP A 245 13.74 16.11 11.35
CA TRP A 245 13.66 15.10 12.40
C TRP A 245 14.78 14.07 12.34
N GLN A 246 15.14 13.59 11.13
CA GLN A 246 16.30 12.71 10.96
C GLN A 246 17.60 13.37 11.44
N SER A 247 17.84 14.62 11.06
CA SER A 247 19.06 15.36 11.39
C SER A 247 19.18 15.68 12.88
N SER A 248 18.06 15.72 13.61
CA SER A 248 18.06 15.94 15.06
C SER A 248 18.57 14.74 15.86
N GLY A 249 18.54 13.53 15.28
CA GLY A 249 18.83 12.29 16.00
C GLY A 249 17.77 11.88 17.03
N LEU A 250 16.64 12.60 17.13
CA LEU A 250 15.56 12.32 18.08
C LEU A 250 14.51 11.34 17.55
N CYS A 251 14.63 10.89 16.31
CA CYS A 251 13.76 9.88 15.70
C CYS A 251 14.50 9.12 14.58
N SER A 252 14.34 7.80 14.53
CA SER A 252 14.98 6.95 13.52
C SER A 252 14.00 6.14 12.67
N ASN A 253 12.70 6.17 12.99
CA ASN A 253 11.68 5.45 12.23
C ASN A 253 10.57 6.41 11.80
N PHE A 254 10.13 6.30 10.55
CA PHE A 254 9.19 7.23 9.94
C PHE A 254 8.14 6.46 9.17
N VAL A 255 6.90 6.94 9.22
CA VAL A 255 5.80 6.54 8.33
C VAL A 255 5.06 7.81 7.92
N CYS A 256 5.10 8.14 6.63
CA CYS A 256 4.45 9.34 6.11
C CYS A 256 3.68 9.03 4.83
N THR A 257 2.65 9.80 4.52
CA THR A 257 2.06 9.80 3.17
C THR A 257 2.47 11.03 2.38
N ILE A 258 2.92 10.85 1.14
CA ILE A 258 3.11 11.93 0.18
C ILE A 258 1.80 12.13 -0.56
N LYS A 259 1.11 13.26 -0.37
CA LYS A 259 -0.11 13.61 -1.12
C LYS A 259 0.28 14.32 -2.41
N PHE A 260 -0.34 13.94 -3.53
CA PHE A 260 -0.16 14.66 -4.79
C PHE A 260 -1.36 15.58 -5.04
N GLN A 261 -1.13 16.90 -5.04
CA GLN A 261 -2.14 17.89 -5.41
C GLN A 261 -2.01 18.17 -6.92
N GLY A 262 -2.75 17.44 -7.75
CA GLY A 262 -2.66 17.55 -9.20
C GLY A 262 -1.73 16.49 -9.78
N LYS A 263 -0.69 16.86 -10.52
CA LYS A 263 0.23 15.88 -11.11
C LYS A 263 1.12 15.25 -10.04
N THR A 264 1.46 13.97 -10.24
CA THR A 264 2.44 13.26 -9.41
C THR A 264 3.80 13.93 -9.51
N ASP A 265 4.36 14.32 -8.36
CA ASP A 265 5.69 14.90 -8.25
C ASP A 265 6.74 13.79 -8.15
N PHE A 266 7.13 13.27 -9.31
CA PHE A 266 8.17 12.25 -9.41
C PHE A 266 9.55 12.75 -8.95
N ALA A 267 9.82 14.05 -8.99
CA ALA A 267 11.10 14.58 -8.57
C ALA A 267 11.27 14.46 -7.06
N THR A 268 10.27 14.88 -6.29
CA THR A 268 10.30 14.72 -4.83
C THR A 268 10.11 13.26 -4.40
N LEU A 269 9.30 12.48 -5.12
CA LEU A 269 9.19 11.04 -4.89
C LEU A 269 10.57 10.34 -4.96
N LYS A 270 11.38 10.66 -5.97
CA LYS A 270 12.75 10.13 -6.11
C LYS A 270 13.67 10.55 -4.95
N LYS A 271 13.50 11.75 -4.40
CA LYS A 271 14.25 12.19 -3.21
C LYS A 271 13.91 11.33 -1.99
N PHE A 272 12.62 11.04 -1.76
CA PHE A 272 12.21 10.11 -0.70
C PHE A 272 12.76 8.70 -0.92
N GLN A 273 12.72 8.19 -2.16
CA GLN A 273 13.30 6.88 -2.50
C GLN A 273 14.81 6.82 -2.30
N SER A 274 15.51 7.96 -2.34
CA SER A 274 16.96 8.03 -2.11
C SER A 274 17.36 8.11 -0.64
N LEU A 275 16.40 8.29 0.28
CA LEU A 275 16.68 8.29 1.71
C LEU A 275 17.12 6.88 2.16
N GLU A 276 18.09 6.82 3.07
CA GLU A 276 18.61 5.56 3.59
C GLU A 276 17.50 4.75 4.28
N ASN A 277 17.40 3.46 3.98
CA ASN A 277 16.39 2.53 4.50
C ASN A 277 14.93 2.92 4.18
N ALA A 278 14.72 3.87 3.27
CA ALA A 278 13.39 4.25 2.86
C ALA A 278 12.79 3.25 1.87
N ARG A 279 11.49 3.02 2.02
CA ARG A 279 10.65 2.35 1.03
C ARG A 279 9.45 3.23 0.73
N VAL A 280 9.04 3.21 -0.52
CA VAL A 280 7.89 3.97 -1.00
C VAL A 280 6.99 3.06 -1.80
N GLN A 281 5.71 3.01 -1.45
CA GLN A 281 4.74 2.12 -2.07
C GLN A 281 3.37 2.81 -2.11
N HIS A 282 2.66 2.65 -3.24
CA HIS A 282 1.23 2.90 -3.29
C HIS A 282 0.51 1.72 -2.63
N LEU A 283 -0.08 1.98 -1.46
CA LEU A 283 -0.89 1.00 -0.72
C LEU A 283 -2.30 0.92 -1.32
N HIS A 284 -3.00 -0.20 -1.15
CA HIS A 284 -4.38 -0.36 -1.61
C HIS A 284 -5.32 0.74 -1.06
N HIS A 285 -5.13 1.13 0.21
CA HIS A 285 -5.92 2.19 0.84
C HIS A 285 -5.37 3.61 0.59
N ASN A 286 -4.33 3.77 -0.23
CA ASN A 286 -3.90 5.08 -0.71
C ASN A 286 -4.82 5.55 -1.83
N LYS A 287 -5.20 6.83 -1.78
CA LYS A 287 -5.82 7.52 -2.93
C LYS A 287 -4.72 8.04 -3.86
N HIS A 288 -4.76 9.31 -4.24
CA HIS A 288 -3.68 9.96 -4.98
C HIS A 288 -2.54 10.39 -4.05
N GLU A 289 -1.89 9.39 -3.47
CA GLU A 289 -0.85 9.52 -2.48
C GLU A 289 -0.04 8.22 -2.45
N VAL A 290 1.15 8.26 -1.85
CA VAL A 290 1.95 7.05 -1.61
C VAL A 290 2.42 7.04 -0.17
N THR A 291 2.63 5.85 0.40
CA THR A 291 3.14 5.69 1.75
C THR A 291 4.64 5.46 1.70
N VAL A 292 5.37 6.24 2.51
CA VAL A 292 6.80 6.12 2.74
C VAL A 292 7.00 5.58 4.14
N TRP A 293 7.91 4.63 4.29
CA TRP A 293 8.43 4.29 5.61
C TRP A 293 9.94 4.18 5.60
N ILE A 294 10.54 4.58 6.71
CA ILE A 294 11.96 4.47 7.00
C ILE A 294 12.05 3.70 8.29
N LYS A 295 12.69 2.54 8.26
CA LYS A 295 12.87 1.71 9.45
C LYS A 295 14.34 1.42 9.59
N THR A 296 14.96 1.99 10.60
CA THR A 296 16.32 1.59 10.96
C THR A 296 16.25 0.19 11.54
N SER A 297 17.15 -0.70 11.08
CA SER A 297 17.34 -1.96 11.79
C SER A 297 17.78 -1.60 13.19
N SER A 298 17.14 -2.14 14.23
CA SER A 298 17.61 -1.90 15.60
C SER A 298 19.09 -2.21 15.66
N PRO A 299 19.94 -1.34 16.26
CA PRO A 299 21.33 -1.71 16.54
C PRO A 299 21.39 -2.93 17.46
#